data_AF-A0A7C3DVY9-F1
#
_entry.id   AF-A0A7C3DVY9-F1
#
_cell.length_a   1.000
_cell.length_b   1.000
_cell.length_c   1.000
_cell.angle_alpha   90.00
_cell.angle_beta   90.00
_cell.angle_gamma   90.00
#
_symmetry.space_group_name_H-M   'P 1'
#
loop_
_entity.id
_entity.type
_entity.pdbx_description
1 polymer ?
#
loop_
_entity_poly.entity_id
_entity_poly.type
_entity_poly.pdbx_seq_one_letter_code
_entity_poly.pdbx_strand_id
1 'polypeptide(L)'
;MRIRTRSFPPKFQTGVHKFEEPQRPLWRYPSGEMKLLWSDGGNRFRPDLAATSLRILGTMRLRAGVPWCLALLGWVGAGGGLGLNPTQAAEPGPLAPPRPNFAPVGFAHVGAPVTGGDGSEPIRVRSVQELQALAGTDEPRVLLLEGTFELRRQSVRVGSNKTLLGGGEGAVLLGGALYLRNATNVILRNLILRDSPEDGISLSGARRVWVDHCTVMDCGDGLIDLTHGTDEVTISWCRFGYQNLKNSHRLASLLGASDRDRACEGRLRVTYHHNWWDAGCLERMPSVRFGRVHVFNNYYRAPGNRYCIRSRLFAECRIEFNWFEDVRNPWELMVTTGDTGRIFAAGNVEVNTRWENPGGNVRLVSGTDSVFAPPYPWQPDPPQWIPWLVTNHAGAGRGPFAR
;
A
#
# COMPACT_ATOMS: atom_id res chain seq x y z
N MET A 1 42.77 34.51 54.06
CA MET A 1 42.11 33.20 54.32
C MET A 1 42.73 32.19 53.36
N ARG A 2 43.45 31.18 53.88
CA ARG A 2 44.16 30.14 53.11
C ARG A 2 43.20 29.05 52.62
N ILE A 3 43.69 28.26 51.65
CA ILE A 3 43.37 26.85 51.26
C ILE A 3 42.60 26.72 49.94
N ARG A 4 42.95 25.85 48.99
CA ARG A 4 44.18 25.11 48.58
C ARG A 4 43.92 24.69 47.12
N THR A 5 45.00 24.63 46.35
CA THR A 5 45.09 24.06 45.00
C THR A 5 44.94 22.54 45.01
N ARG A 6 44.40 21.96 43.93
CA ARG A 6 44.82 20.65 43.42
C ARG A 6 44.80 20.61 41.89
N SER A 7 46.01 20.46 41.36
CA SER A 7 46.39 20.08 40.01
C SER A 7 46.51 18.56 39.90
N PHE A 8 46.22 17.98 38.72
CA PHE A 8 46.82 16.72 38.25
C PHE A 8 47.02 16.77 36.73
N PRO A 9 48.22 16.44 36.20
CA PRO A 9 48.49 16.19 34.78
C PRO A 9 48.58 14.67 34.47
N PRO A 10 48.81 14.26 33.20
CA PRO A 10 48.26 13.04 32.59
C PRO A 10 49.24 11.85 32.53
N LYS A 11 48.73 10.64 32.27
CA LYS A 11 49.48 9.56 31.58
C LYS A 11 48.55 8.66 30.74
N PHE A 12 49.00 8.40 29.52
CA PHE A 12 48.52 7.38 28.58
C PHE A 12 48.63 5.96 29.16
N GLN A 13 47.67 5.10 28.79
CA GLN A 13 47.95 3.70 28.50
C GLN A 13 46.96 3.17 27.46
N THR A 14 47.54 2.55 26.44
CA THR A 14 46.92 1.86 25.31
C THR A 14 46.20 0.60 25.77
N GLY A 15 44.90 0.51 25.48
CA GLY A 15 44.11 -0.71 25.60
C GLY A 15 43.39 -0.98 24.29
N VAL A 16 43.90 -1.92 23.50
CA VAL A 16 43.24 -2.45 22.31
C VAL A 16 42.09 -3.34 22.79
N HIS A 17 40.86 -2.84 22.76
CA HIS A 17 39.67 -3.69 22.83
C HIS A 17 39.23 -4.01 21.41
N LYS A 18 39.55 -5.23 20.96
CA LYS A 18 38.86 -5.90 19.85
C LYS A 18 37.39 -6.00 20.23
N PHE A 19 36.53 -5.24 19.54
CA PHE A 19 35.11 -5.56 19.48
C PHE A 19 34.96 -6.66 18.43
N GLU A 20 34.58 -7.85 18.90
CA GLU A 20 34.13 -8.94 18.03
C GLU A 20 32.80 -8.54 17.36
N GLU A 21 32.76 -8.70 16.04
CA GLU A 21 31.55 -8.56 15.24
C GLU A 21 30.50 -9.62 15.65
N PRO A 22 29.22 -9.26 15.83
CA PRO A 22 28.18 -10.26 15.93
C PRO A 22 27.98 -10.93 14.57
N GLN A 23 28.31 -12.23 14.52
CA GLN A 23 28.11 -13.14 13.41
C GLN A 23 26.66 -13.08 12.90
N ARG A 24 26.50 -12.83 11.60
CA ARG A 24 25.22 -12.91 10.88
C ARG A 24 24.78 -14.37 10.76
N PRO A 25 23.51 -14.74 10.98
CA PRO A 25 23.05 -16.09 10.66
C PRO A 25 22.94 -16.25 9.13
N LEU A 26 23.80 -17.10 8.57
CA LEU A 26 23.65 -17.68 7.24
C LEU A 26 22.54 -18.75 7.28
N TRP A 27 21.40 -18.48 6.66
CA TRP A 27 20.44 -19.54 6.32
C TRP A 27 20.86 -20.19 5.01
N ARG A 28 21.49 -21.36 5.11
CA ARG A 28 21.61 -22.33 4.00
C ARG A 28 20.31 -23.12 3.91
N TYR A 29 19.71 -23.19 2.73
CA TYR A 29 18.67 -24.17 2.43
C TYR A 29 19.31 -25.57 2.35
N PRO A 30 18.81 -26.58 3.09
CA PRO A 30 19.07 -27.96 2.75
C PRO A 30 18.04 -28.42 1.73
N SER A 31 18.52 -28.80 0.55
CA SER A 31 17.86 -29.73 -0.35
C SER A 31 17.57 -31.03 0.40
N GLY A 32 16.29 -31.42 0.51
CA GLY A 32 15.90 -32.67 1.15
C GLY A 32 14.54 -33.13 0.64
N GLU A 33 14.56 -34.19 -0.17
CA GLU A 33 13.40 -34.95 -0.62
C GLU A 33 12.52 -35.37 0.58
N MET A 34 11.20 -35.14 0.49
CA MET A 34 10.26 -35.81 1.38
C MET A 34 9.97 -37.22 0.86
N LYS A 35 10.56 -38.23 1.49
CA LYS A 35 10.09 -39.62 1.41
C LYS A 35 8.89 -39.80 2.34
N LEU A 36 7.72 -40.10 1.76
CA LEU A 36 6.58 -40.66 2.47
C LEU A 36 6.96 -42.08 2.95
N LEU A 37 7.01 -42.27 4.26
CA LEU A 37 7.08 -43.60 4.88
C LEU A 37 5.67 -44.07 5.20
N TRP A 38 5.21 -45.09 4.48
CA TRP A 38 4.12 -45.96 4.88
C TRP A 38 4.60 -46.91 5.99
N SER A 39 3.76 -47.16 6.99
CA SER A 39 3.95 -48.29 7.91
C SER A 39 2.83 -49.31 7.67
N ASP A 40 3.18 -50.41 7.04
CA ASP A 40 2.36 -51.63 7.02
C ASP A 40 2.54 -52.40 8.33
N GLY A 41 1.42 -52.87 8.88
CA GLY A 41 1.39 -53.78 10.03
C GLY A 41 -0.02 -54.31 10.26
N GLY A 42 -0.35 -55.42 9.58
CA GLY A 42 -1.59 -56.19 9.74
C GLY A 42 -1.88 -56.60 11.20
N ASN A 43 -3.09 -57.01 11.58
CA ASN A 43 -3.75 -58.20 11.08
C ASN A 43 -5.17 -58.30 11.67
N ARG A 44 -6.18 -58.63 10.84
CA ARG A 44 -7.23 -59.68 11.03
C ARG A 44 -8.54 -59.34 10.32
N PHE A 45 -8.87 -60.21 9.38
CA PHE A 45 -10.18 -60.40 8.74
C PHE A 45 -11.33 -60.59 9.74
N ARG A 46 -12.48 -59.93 9.47
CA ARG A 46 -13.81 -60.57 9.25
C ARG A 46 -14.71 -59.62 8.44
N PRO A 47 -15.50 -60.10 7.46
CA PRO A 47 -16.48 -59.29 6.76
C PRO A 47 -17.81 -59.34 7.50
N ASP A 48 -18.54 -58.24 7.58
CA ASP A 48 -20.00 -58.29 7.68
C ASP A 48 -20.65 -57.04 7.10
N LEU A 49 -21.71 -57.31 6.33
CA LEU A 49 -22.56 -56.41 5.59
C LEU A 49 -23.40 -55.53 6.53
N ALA A 50 -23.56 -54.25 6.19
CA ALA A 50 -24.87 -53.59 6.19
C ALA A 50 -24.76 -52.18 5.60
N ALA A 51 -25.56 -51.94 4.57
CA ALA A 51 -25.83 -50.63 4.00
C ALA A 51 -26.60 -49.76 4.99
N THR A 52 -26.22 -48.48 5.11
CA THR A 52 -27.13 -47.46 5.66
C THR A 52 -27.02 -46.19 4.84
N SER A 53 -28.02 -46.02 3.98
CA SER A 53 -28.33 -44.80 3.23
C SER A 53 -28.67 -43.65 4.16
N LEU A 54 -27.96 -42.53 4.05
CA LEU A 54 -28.27 -41.27 4.71
C LEU A 54 -29.17 -40.42 3.78
N ARG A 55 -30.46 -40.33 4.11
CA ARG A 55 -31.38 -39.32 3.54
C ARG A 55 -31.30 -38.07 4.40
N ILE A 56 -30.87 -36.94 3.83
CA ILE A 56 -31.17 -35.61 4.37
C ILE A 56 -32.16 -34.95 3.40
N LEU A 57 -33.40 -34.85 3.85
CA LEU A 57 -34.45 -34.00 3.27
C LEU A 57 -34.26 -32.59 3.82
N GLY A 58 -33.99 -31.64 2.92
CA GLY A 58 -33.93 -30.22 3.25
C GLY A 58 -34.15 -29.39 1.99
N THR A 59 -35.41 -29.03 1.73
CA THR A 59 -35.80 -28.12 0.65
C THR A 59 -35.37 -26.70 0.96
N MET A 60 -34.42 -26.16 0.21
CA MET A 60 -34.10 -24.73 0.19
C MET A 60 -34.59 -24.13 -1.14
N ARG A 61 -35.57 -23.22 -1.06
CA ARG A 61 -36.06 -22.43 -2.20
C ARG A 61 -35.00 -21.38 -2.56
N LEU A 62 -34.40 -21.50 -3.73
CA LEU A 62 -33.56 -20.44 -4.33
C LEU A 62 -34.45 -19.50 -5.17
N ARG A 63 -34.40 -18.19 -4.87
CA ARG A 63 -34.84 -17.13 -5.78
C ARG A 63 -33.66 -16.79 -6.72
N ALA A 64 -34.00 -16.62 -7.99
CA ALA A 64 -33.12 -16.56 -9.14
C ALA A 64 -32.19 -15.33 -9.21
N GLY A 65 -31.02 -15.51 -9.84
CA GLY A 65 -30.39 -14.43 -10.63
C GLY A 65 -28.88 -14.21 -10.50
N VAL A 66 -28.02 -15.18 -10.89
CA VAL A 66 -26.63 -14.94 -11.40
C VAL A 66 -26.27 -16.09 -12.35
N PRO A 67 -25.74 -15.86 -13.56
CA PRO A 67 -25.49 -16.92 -14.54
C PRO A 67 -24.19 -17.66 -14.18
N TRP A 68 -24.30 -18.97 -13.92
CA TRP A 68 -23.15 -19.86 -13.88
C TRP A 68 -23.01 -20.55 -15.23
N CYS A 69 -21.78 -20.61 -15.72
CA CYS A 69 -21.38 -21.33 -16.93
C CYS A 69 -21.91 -22.76 -16.91
N LEU A 70 -22.78 -23.09 -17.86
CA LEU A 70 -23.21 -24.46 -18.14
C LEU A 70 -22.04 -25.21 -18.78
N ALA A 71 -21.46 -26.14 -18.04
CA ALA A 71 -20.76 -27.27 -18.66
C ALA A 71 -21.80 -28.17 -19.33
N LEU A 72 -21.73 -28.28 -20.65
CA LEU A 72 -22.50 -29.23 -21.45
C LEU A 72 -22.10 -30.66 -21.04
N LEU A 73 -22.94 -31.34 -20.27
CA LEU A 73 -22.91 -32.80 -20.18
C LEU A 73 -23.83 -33.35 -21.28
N GLY A 74 -23.20 -33.68 -22.41
CA GLY A 74 -23.83 -34.44 -23.49
C GLY A 74 -24.19 -35.84 -23.02
N TRP A 75 -25.44 -36.22 -23.26
CA TRP A 75 -25.94 -37.58 -23.06
C TRP A 75 -25.39 -38.46 -24.18
N VAL A 76 -24.59 -39.48 -23.86
CA VAL A 76 -24.22 -40.54 -24.81
C VAL A 76 -24.80 -41.85 -24.31
N GLY A 77 -25.67 -42.43 -25.14
CA GLY A 77 -26.35 -43.68 -24.90
C GLY A 77 -25.41 -44.88 -24.83
N ALA A 78 -25.93 -45.95 -24.22
CA ALA A 78 -25.27 -47.22 -24.04
C ALA A 78 -24.80 -47.86 -25.36
N GLY A 79 -23.57 -48.37 -25.38
CA GLY A 79 -23.12 -49.34 -26.38
C GLY A 79 -21.61 -49.32 -26.64
N GLY A 80 -20.92 -50.40 -26.26
CA GLY A 80 -19.63 -50.78 -26.83
C GLY A 80 -18.39 -50.24 -26.11
N GLY A 81 -17.64 -51.14 -25.48
CA GLY A 81 -16.36 -50.81 -24.86
C GLY A 81 -15.29 -50.45 -25.88
N LEU A 82 -14.63 -49.31 -25.65
CA LEU A 82 -13.24 -49.06 -26.03
C LEU A 82 -12.61 -48.33 -24.84
N GLY A 83 -11.52 -48.89 -24.32
CA GLY A 83 -10.81 -48.34 -23.17
C GLY A 83 -10.27 -46.95 -23.49
N LEU A 84 -10.92 -45.93 -22.95
CA LEU A 84 -10.36 -44.59 -22.85
C LEU A 84 -9.73 -44.49 -21.46
N ASN A 85 -8.40 -44.55 -21.41
CA ASN A 85 -7.67 -44.05 -20.25
C ASN A 85 -8.17 -42.63 -19.99
N PRO A 86 -8.61 -42.29 -18.77
CA PRO A 86 -8.84 -40.89 -18.45
C PRO A 86 -7.49 -40.20 -18.62
N THR A 87 -7.36 -39.40 -19.68
CA THR A 87 -6.27 -38.42 -19.78
C THR A 87 -6.35 -37.60 -18.51
N GLN A 88 -5.39 -37.84 -17.63
CA GLN A 88 -5.09 -37.02 -16.48
C GLN A 88 -4.96 -35.61 -17.04
N ALA A 89 -5.99 -34.78 -16.84
CA ALA A 89 -5.88 -33.37 -17.14
C ALA A 89 -4.66 -32.90 -16.36
N ALA A 90 -3.63 -32.46 -17.07
CA ALA A 90 -2.42 -31.96 -16.44
C ALA A 90 -2.89 -30.90 -15.43
N GLU A 91 -2.54 -31.10 -14.15
CA GLU A 91 -2.77 -30.05 -13.18
C GLU A 91 -2.16 -28.77 -13.74
N PRO A 92 -2.88 -27.64 -13.73
CA PRO A 92 -2.29 -26.39 -14.18
C PRO A 92 -1.02 -26.19 -13.36
N GLY A 93 0.13 -26.17 -14.05
CA GLY A 93 1.41 -25.89 -13.42
C GLY A 93 1.33 -24.60 -12.61
N PRO A 94 2.25 -24.37 -11.66
CA PRO A 94 2.21 -23.18 -10.81
C PRO A 94 2.06 -21.94 -11.69
N LEU A 95 0.97 -21.18 -11.46
CA LEU A 95 0.68 -19.97 -12.21
C LEU A 95 1.92 -19.07 -12.17
N ALA A 96 2.38 -18.59 -13.31
CA ALA A 96 3.44 -17.59 -13.33
C ALA A 96 2.90 -16.27 -12.74
N PRO A 97 3.74 -15.44 -12.11
CA PRO A 97 3.32 -14.12 -11.68
C PRO A 97 2.84 -13.29 -12.88
N PRO A 98 1.79 -12.47 -12.71
CA PRO A 98 1.33 -11.56 -13.76
C PRO A 98 2.41 -10.53 -14.08
N ARG A 99 2.40 -10.03 -15.31
CA ARG A 99 3.26 -8.90 -15.69
C ARG A 99 2.74 -7.63 -15.01
N PRO A 100 3.59 -6.84 -14.33
CA PRO A 100 3.12 -5.63 -13.68
C PRO A 100 2.62 -4.62 -14.72
N ASN A 101 1.54 -3.91 -14.39
CA ASN A 101 0.99 -2.83 -15.20
C ASN A 101 1.26 -1.47 -14.54
N PHE A 102 2.05 -0.63 -15.22
CA PHE A 102 2.39 0.72 -14.77
C PHE A 102 1.58 1.82 -15.46
N ALA A 103 0.51 1.46 -16.18
CA ALA A 103 -0.37 2.43 -16.80
C ALA A 103 -0.99 3.35 -15.74
N PRO A 104 -1.16 4.65 -16.03
CA PRO A 104 -1.82 5.56 -15.10
C PRO A 104 -3.31 5.19 -14.94
N VAL A 105 -3.73 4.92 -13.71
CA VAL A 105 -5.10 4.51 -13.35
C VAL A 105 -5.60 5.37 -12.18
N GLY A 106 -6.90 5.57 -12.06
CA GLY A 106 -7.49 6.20 -10.89
C GLY A 106 -7.97 7.63 -11.09
N PHE A 107 -8.35 8.25 -9.98
CA PHE A 107 -9.07 9.52 -9.99
C PHE A 107 -8.28 10.70 -10.58
N ALA A 108 -6.95 10.67 -10.57
CA ALA A 108 -6.15 11.73 -11.22
C ALA A 108 -6.32 11.79 -12.74
N HIS A 109 -6.80 10.70 -13.36
CA HIS A 109 -6.89 10.54 -14.81
C HIS A 109 -8.33 10.53 -15.35
N VAL A 110 -9.33 10.78 -14.49
CA VAL A 110 -10.74 10.84 -14.90
C VAL A 110 -10.98 12.09 -15.75
N GLY A 111 -11.71 11.92 -16.86
CA GLY A 111 -12.03 12.99 -17.81
C GLY A 111 -10.85 13.34 -18.72
N ALA A 112 -9.66 13.56 -18.17
CA ALA A 112 -8.42 13.70 -18.93
C ALA A 112 -7.21 13.22 -18.11
N PRO A 113 -6.18 12.63 -18.74
CA PRO A 113 -4.94 12.27 -18.06
C PRO A 113 -4.31 13.50 -17.40
N VAL A 114 -3.73 13.32 -16.21
CA VAL A 114 -2.74 14.28 -15.68
C VAL A 114 -1.50 14.23 -16.56
N THR A 115 -0.97 15.40 -16.90
CA THR A 115 0.16 15.58 -17.82
C THR A 115 1.34 16.27 -17.15
N GLY A 116 1.15 16.84 -15.95
CA GLY A 116 2.22 17.53 -15.24
C GLY A 116 2.81 18.67 -16.07
N GLY A 117 4.11 18.60 -16.30
CA GLY A 117 4.85 19.54 -17.15
C GLY A 117 4.97 19.16 -18.62
N ASP A 118 4.23 18.15 -19.11
CA ASP A 118 4.35 17.64 -20.49
C ASP A 118 4.42 18.76 -21.54
N GLY A 119 5.21 18.50 -22.59
CA GLY A 119 5.50 19.47 -23.65
C GLY A 119 6.63 20.46 -23.31
N SER A 120 7.11 20.47 -22.05
CA SER A 120 8.27 21.27 -21.64
C SER A 120 9.56 20.47 -21.79
N GLU A 121 10.64 21.13 -22.19
CA GLU A 121 11.99 20.53 -22.20
C GLU A 121 12.41 20.16 -20.76
N PRO A 122 12.91 18.94 -20.50
CA PRO A 122 13.36 18.54 -19.18
C PRO A 122 14.54 19.36 -18.67
N ILE A 123 14.41 19.90 -17.46
CA ILE A 123 15.47 20.67 -16.79
C ILE A 123 16.11 19.80 -15.71
N ARG A 124 17.42 19.60 -15.81
CA ARG A 124 18.19 18.91 -14.78
C ARG A 124 18.55 19.87 -13.65
N VAL A 125 17.88 19.71 -12.52
CA VAL A 125 18.05 20.55 -11.33
C VAL A 125 19.29 20.10 -10.55
N ARG A 126 20.11 21.05 -10.11
CA ARG A 126 21.42 20.81 -9.47
C ARG A 126 21.52 21.29 -8.03
N SER A 127 20.53 22.03 -7.53
CA SER A 127 20.55 22.58 -6.17
C SER A 127 19.16 22.71 -5.57
N VAL A 128 19.09 22.81 -4.24
CA VAL A 128 17.84 23.04 -3.51
C VAL A 128 17.22 24.39 -3.89
N GLN A 129 18.03 25.43 -4.06
CA GLN A 129 17.57 26.76 -4.42
C GLN A 129 16.95 26.78 -5.81
N GLU A 130 17.58 26.10 -6.77
CA GLU A 130 17.05 25.94 -8.11
C GLU A 130 15.76 25.11 -8.11
N LEU A 131 15.71 24.03 -7.32
CA LEU A 131 14.49 23.23 -7.14
C LEU A 131 13.34 24.08 -6.63
N GLN A 132 13.56 24.86 -5.57
CA GLN A 132 12.54 25.74 -4.98
C GLN A 132 12.08 26.82 -5.97
N ALA A 133 13.02 27.43 -6.70
CA ALA A 133 12.70 28.47 -7.66
C ALA A 133 11.87 27.94 -8.84
N LEU A 134 12.26 26.80 -9.41
CA LEU A 134 11.61 26.23 -10.60
C LEU A 134 10.31 25.49 -10.27
N ALA A 135 10.28 24.73 -9.17
CA ALA A 135 9.08 23.98 -8.77
C ALA A 135 8.00 24.92 -8.22
N GLY A 136 8.40 26.05 -7.64
CA GLY A 136 7.51 26.96 -6.93
C GLY A 136 6.58 27.80 -7.81
N THR A 137 6.76 27.82 -9.15
CA THR A 137 5.91 28.58 -10.07
C THR A 137 4.86 27.69 -10.74
N ASP A 138 3.86 28.30 -11.39
CA ASP A 138 2.86 27.58 -12.19
C ASP A 138 3.28 27.37 -13.66
N GLU A 139 4.47 27.84 -14.05
CA GLU A 139 5.00 27.66 -15.41
C GLU A 139 5.26 26.18 -15.71
N PRO A 140 4.70 25.58 -16.79
CA PRO A 140 4.92 24.17 -17.10
C PRO A 140 6.40 23.78 -17.12
N ARG A 141 6.75 22.73 -16.35
CA ARG A 141 8.12 22.26 -16.19
C ARG A 141 8.19 20.76 -15.92
N VAL A 142 9.15 20.11 -16.58
CA VAL A 142 9.65 18.79 -16.22
C VAL A 142 11.00 18.96 -15.53
N LEU A 143 11.08 18.65 -14.25
CA LEU A 143 12.29 18.80 -13.43
C LEU A 143 12.87 17.42 -13.12
N LEU A 144 14.06 17.17 -13.67
CA LEU A 144 14.83 15.95 -13.44
C LEU A 144 15.73 16.15 -12.23
N LEU A 145 15.52 15.33 -11.21
CA LEU A 145 16.25 15.38 -9.95
C LEU A 145 17.18 14.17 -9.88
N GLU A 146 18.43 14.36 -9.49
CA GLU A 146 19.37 13.26 -9.29
C GLU A 146 20.20 13.47 -8.02
N GLY A 147 20.51 12.38 -7.33
CA GLY A 147 21.25 12.41 -6.08
C GLY A 147 20.40 12.93 -4.91
N THR A 148 21.06 13.58 -3.96
CA THR A 148 20.46 14.02 -2.69
C THR A 148 20.36 15.55 -2.63
N PHE A 149 19.16 16.02 -2.31
CA PHE A 149 18.84 17.40 -1.99
C PHE A 149 18.61 17.52 -0.48
N GLU A 150 19.58 18.07 0.24
CA GLU A 150 19.45 18.34 1.67
C GLU A 150 18.63 19.61 1.91
N LEU A 151 17.34 19.44 2.23
CA LEU A 151 16.42 20.56 2.39
C LEU A 151 16.65 21.33 3.69
N ARG A 152 17.22 20.71 4.73
CA ARG A 152 17.53 21.37 6.02
C ARG A 152 16.33 22.14 6.58
N ARG A 153 15.15 21.50 6.57
CA ARG A 153 13.84 22.04 6.99
C ARG A 153 13.26 23.11 6.07
N GLN A 154 13.82 23.29 4.87
CA GLN A 154 13.32 24.21 3.85
C GLN A 154 12.51 23.45 2.80
N SER A 155 11.23 23.30 3.07
CA SER A 155 10.33 22.54 2.21
C SER A 155 10.10 23.22 0.86
N VAL A 156 9.81 22.40 -0.16
CA VAL A 156 9.69 22.83 -1.55
C VAL A 156 8.21 23.02 -1.87
N ARG A 157 7.81 24.26 -2.20
CA ARG A 157 6.51 24.49 -2.83
C ARG A 157 6.53 23.94 -4.25
N VAL A 158 5.49 23.23 -4.63
CA VAL A 158 5.26 22.74 -5.99
C VAL A 158 3.98 23.37 -6.54
N GLY A 159 4.12 24.19 -7.59
CA GLY A 159 3.02 24.83 -8.31
C GLY A 159 2.35 23.91 -9.33
N SER A 160 1.38 24.45 -10.07
CA SER A 160 0.53 23.72 -11.03
C SER A 160 1.22 23.45 -12.36
N ASN A 161 1.03 22.31 -13.02
CA ASN A 161 1.68 21.91 -14.28
C ASN A 161 3.15 21.48 -14.10
N LYS A 162 3.40 20.62 -13.12
CA LYS A 162 4.76 20.22 -12.71
C LYS A 162 4.94 18.72 -12.87
N THR A 163 6.09 18.30 -13.39
CA THR A 163 6.58 16.93 -13.25
C THR A 163 7.89 16.98 -12.49
N LEU A 164 7.92 16.47 -11.25
CA LEU A 164 9.16 16.19 -10.53
C LEU A 164 9.51 14.72 -10.72
N LEU A 165 10.64 14.44 -11.35
CA LEU A 165 11.05 13.08 -11.70
C LEU A 165 12.45 12.79 -11.17
N GLY A 166 12.57 11.83 -10.26
CA GLY A 166 13.87 11.34 -9.82
C GLY A 166 14.53 10.45 -10.88
N GLY A 167 15.84 10.58 -11.05
CA GLY A 167 16.65 9.72 -11.90
C GLY A 167 17.19 8.50 -11.16
N GLY A 168 17.50 7.43 -11.91
CA GLY A 168 18.10 6.21 -11.37
C GLY A 168 17.28 5.56 -10.26
N GLU A 169 17.94 5.27 -9.13
CA GLU A 169 17.31 4.65 -7.95
C GLU A 169 16.36 5.59 -7.18
N GLY A 170 16.20 6.82 -7.66
CA GLY A 170 15.35 7.84 -7.09
C GLY A 170 16.13 8.99 -6.48
N ALA A 171 15.60 10.21 -6.64
CA ALA A 171 16.20 11.40 -6.05
C ALA A 171 15.79 11.55 -4.58
N VAL A 172 16.75 11.79 -3.70
CA VAL A 172 16.50 11.93 -2.26
C VAL A 172 16.23 13.38 -1.90
N LEU A 173 15.06 13.66 -1.34
CA LEU A 173 14.72 14.90 -0.65
C LEU A 173 14.81 14.65 0.86
N LEU A 174 15.89 15.13 1.47
CA LEU A 174 16.23 14.84 2.86
C LEU A 174 15.90 16.01 3.78
N GLY A 175 15.16 15.75 4.86
CA GLY A 175 14.99 16.73 5.93
C GLY A 175 14.02 17.87 5.60
N GLY A 176 13.08 17.67 4.67
CA GLY A 176 12.03 18.63 4.31
C GLY A 176 10.92 17.97 3.51
N ALA A 177 9.91 18.76 3.14
CA ALA A 177 8.66 18.29 2.54
C ALA A 177 8.44 18.81 1.12
N LEU A 178 7.48 18.20 0.41
CA LEU A 178 6.84 18.77 -0.77
C LEU A 178 5.47 19.35 -0.42
N TYR A 179 5.24 20.61 -0.78
CA TYR A 179 3.99 21.34 -0.52
C TYR A 179 3.26 21.72 -1.80
N LEU A 180 2.10 21.11 -2.03
CA LEU A 180 1.21 21.45 -3.13
C LEU A 180 0.00 22.17 -2.56
N ARG A 181 0.03 23.51 -2.59
CA ARG A 181 -1.06 24.36 -2.12
C ARG A 181 -1.82 24.94 -3.30
N ASN A 182 -3.08 24.51 -3.47
CA ASN A 182 -3.95 24.88 -4.59
C ASN A 182 -3.33 24.61 -5.97
N ALA A 183 -2.38 23.66 -6.05
CA ALA A 183 -1.74 23.28 -7.30
C ALA A 183 -2.62 22.30 -8.07
N THR A 184 -2.62 22.40 -9.40
CA THR A 184 -3.31 21.45 -10.27
C THR A 184 -2.37 20.84 -11.30
N ASN A 185 -2.67 19.63 -11.78
CA ASN A 185 -1.90 18.96 -12.83
C ASN A 185 -0.43 18.75 -12.43
N VAL A 186 -0.19 17.87 -11.45
CA VAL A 186 1.16 17.61 -10.94
C VAL A 186 1.48 16.11 -10.94
N ILE A 187 2.68 15.77 -11.37
CA ILE A 187 3.25 14.42 -11.37
C ILE A 187 4.48 14.42 -10.46
N LEU A 188 4.50 13.55 -9.45
CA LEU A 188 5.63 13.30 -8.56
C LEU A 188 6.06 11.85 -8.73
N ARG A 189 7.24 11.60 -9.30
CA ARG A 189 7.67 10.23 -9.63
C ARG A 189 9.11 9.92 -9.26
N ASN A 190 9.33 8.69 -8.81
CA ASN A 190 10.67 8.16 -8.50
C ASN A 190 11.43 9.00 -7.46
N LEU A 191 10.73 9.52 -6.45
CA LEU A 191 11.32 10.36 -5.39
C LEU A 191 11.44 9.59 -4.08
N ILE A 192 12.50 9.85 -3.33
CA ILE A 192 12.68 9.38 -1.96
C ILE A 192 12.53 10.60 -1.04
N LEU A 193 11.46 10.67 -0.26
CA LEU A 193 11.27 11.71 0.76
C LEU A 193 11.50 11.08 2.13
N ARG A 194 12.44 11.63 2.91
CA ARG A 194 12.75 11.07 4.23
C ARG A 194 13.17 12.10 5.25
N ASP A 195 12.89 11.78 6.51
CA ASP A 195 13.28 12.57 7.68
C ASP A 195 12.74 14.01 7.65
N SER A 196 11.61 14.24 6.96
CA SER A 196 10.89 15.52 7.03
C SER A 196 10.47 15.79 8.48
N PRO A 197 10.65 17.01 9.03
CA PRO A 197 10.16 17.32 10.38
C PRO A 197 8.64 17.45 10.48
N GLU A 198 7.94 17.39 9.34
CA GLU A 198 6.52 17.60 9.14
C GLU A 198 5.97 16.47 8.25
N ASP A 199 5.03 16.75 7.35
CA ASP A 199 4.61 15.78 6.34
C ASP A 199 5.76 15.48 5.35
N GLY A 200 5.78 14.30 4.73
CA GLY A 200 6.62 14.07 3.56
C GLY A 200 6.08 14.82 2.33
N ILE A 201 4.83 14.53 1.97
CA ILE A 201 4.10 15.18 0.88
C ILE A 201 2.79 15.73 1.45
N SER A 202 2.54 17.03 1.29
CA SER A 202 1.29 17.64 1.76
C SER A 202 0.54 18.29 0.61
N LEU A 203 -0.66 17.79 0.36
CA LEU A 203 -1.59 18.25 -0.67
C LEU A 203 -2.72 19.03 0.00
N SER A 204 -2.72 20.36 -0.14
CA SER A 204 -3.71 21.24 0.47
C SER A 204 -4.48 21.99 -0.62
N GLY A 205 -5.73 21.61 -0.85
CA GLY A 205 -6.54 22.14 -1.97
C GLY A 205 -6.02 21.78 -3.36
N ALA A 206 -5.09 20.82 -3.46
CA ALA A 206 -4.47 20.43 -4.73
C ALA A 206 -5.41 19.54 -5.56
N ARG A 207 -5.29 19.56 -6.88
CA ARG A 207 -6.15 18.78 -7.77
C ARG A 207 -5.38 18.07 -8.87
N ARG A 208 -5.85 16.91 -9.34
CA ARG A 208 -5.24 16.19 -10.46
C ARG A 208 -3.75 15.96 -10.22
N VAL A 209 -3.46 15.20 -9.17
CA VAL A 209 -2.09 14.89 -8.74
C VAL A 209 -1.84 13.39 -8.87
N TRP A 210 -0.72 13.01 -9.49
CA TRP A 210 -0.27 11.64 -9.56
C TRP A 210 1.06 11.47 -8.85
N VAL A 211 1.06 10.68 -7.78
CA VAL A 211 2.26 10.31 -7.02
C VAL A 211 2.56 8.84 -7.32
N ASP A 212 3.70 8.57 -7.95
CA ASP A 212 3.98 7.22 -8.46
C ASP A 212 5.43 6.78 -8.26
N HIS A 213 5.63 5.55 -7.77
CA HIS A 213 6.97 5.01 -7.45
C HIS A 213 7.79 5.93 -6.53
N CYS A 214 7.14 6.57 -5.57
CA CYS A 214 7.84 7.32 -4.53
C CYS A 214 8.06 6.44 -3.29
N THR A 215 9.16 6.66 -2.59
CA THR A 215 9.40 6.11 -1.25
C THR A 215 9.30 7.25 -0.26
N VAL A 216 8.39 7.18 0.72
CA VAL A 216 8.23 8.21 1.74
C VAL A 216 8.37 7.58 3.13
N MET A 217 9.35 8.03 3.90
CA MET A 217 9.70 7.39 5.18
C MET A 217 10.04 8.37 6.29
N ASP A 218 9.83 7.95 7.54
CA ASP A 218 10.36 8.61 8.74
C ASP A 218 10.06 10.11 8.86
N CYS A 219 8.90 10.55 8.36
CA CYS A 219 8.46 11.93 8.50
C CYS A 219 7.90 12.20 9.92
N GLY A 220 7.95 13.44 10.36
CA GLY A 220 7.57 13.86 11.72
C GLY A 220 6.06 13.85 11.96
N ASP A 221 5.27 14.12 10.92
CA ASP A 221 3.80 14.11 10.94
C ASP A 221 3.26 12.98 10.03
N GLY A 222 2.63 13.32 8.90
CA GLY A 222 2.20 12.38 7.87
C GLY A 222 3.31 11.96 6.91
N LEU A 223 3.15 10.83 6.22
CA LEU A 223 3.96 10.54 5.03
C LEU A 223 3.35 11.24 3.82
N ILE A 224 2.02 11.15 3.65
CA ILE A 224 1.29 11.85 2.60
C ILE A 224 -0.11 12.26 3.06
N ASP A 225 -0.34 13.56 3.21
CA ASP A 225 -1.59 14.12 3.73
C ASP A 225 -2.34 14.95 2.69
N LEU A 226 -3.67 14.80 2.64
CA LEU A 226 -4.57 15.40 1.66
C LEU A 226 -5.69 16.14 2.39
N THR A 227 -5.70 17.47 2.31
CA THR A 227 -6.55 18.31 3.15
C THR A 227 -7.14 19.50 2.38
N HIS A 228 -8.05 20.24 3.01
CA HIS A 228 -8.51 21.56 2.52
C HIS A 228 -9.08 21.54 1.10
N GLY A 229 -9.83 20.49 0.77
CA GLY A 229 -10.49 20.34 -0.52
C GLY A 229 -9.60 19.84 -1.66
N THR A 230 -8.51 19.14 -1.32
CA THR A 230 -7.75 18.32 -2.28
C THR A 230 -8.68 17.32 -2.98
N ASP A 231 -8.44 17.04 -4.26
CA ASP A 231 -9.33 16.20 -5.06
C ASP A 231 -8.63 15.57 -6.28
N GLU A 232 -9.18 14.48 -6.83
CA GLU A 232 -8.68 13.84 -8.05
C GLU A 232 -7.20 13.44 -7.94
N VAL A 233 -6.87 12.56 -6.99
CA VAL A 233 -5.49 12.12 -6.72
C VAL A 233 -5.34 10.62 -6.97
N THR A 234 -4.23 10.21 -7.59
CA THR A 234 -3.80 8.82 -7.66
C THR A 234 -2.44 8.70 -6.95
N ILE A 235 -2.35 7.76 -6.02
CA ILE A 235 -1.11 7.36 -5.35
C ILE A 235 -0.87 5.89 -5.71
N SER A 236 0.14 5.64 -6.53
CA SER A 236 0.39 4.32 -7.10
C SER A 236 1.81 3.84 -6.90
N TRP A 237 1.99 2.54 -6.69
CA TRP A 237 3.33 1.93 -6.64
C TRP A 237 4.30 2.62 -5.66
N CYS A 238 3.81 3.30 -4.63
CA CYS A 238 4.63 3.97 -3.64
C CYS A 238 4.97 3.04 -2.47
N ARG A 239 6.05 3.33 -1.75
CA ARG A 239 6.40 2.66 -0.49
C ARG A 239 6.34 3.66 0.65
N PHE A 240 5.62 3.30 1.71
CA PHE A 240 5.42 4.09 2.91
C PHE A 240 5.89 3.30 4.12
N GLY A 241 6.68 3.90 5.01
CA GLY A 241 7.19 3.17 6.17
C GLY A 241 7.85 4.06 7.22
N TYR A 242 8.14 3.47 8.37
CA TYR A 242 8.89 4.15 9.43
C TYR A 242 9.94 3.18 10.00
N GLN A 243 11.20 3.54 9.89
CA GLN A 243 12.31 2.82 10.49
C GLN A 243 12.61 3.35 11.90
N ASN A 244 12.36 4.64 12.15
CA ASN A 244 12.47 5.25 13.46
C ASN A 244 11.23 4.95 14.32
N LEU A 245 11.21 3.77 14.93
CA LEU A 245 10.12 3.32 15.79
C LEU A 245 10.01 4.09 17.13
N LYS A 246 10.93 5.00 17.43
CA LYS A 246 10.83 5.90 18.59
C LYS A 246 9.87 7.07 18.33
N ASN A 247 9.66 7.46 17.07
CA ASN A 247 8.65 8.46 16.75
C ASN A 247 7.27 7.86 17.08
N SER A 248 6.52 8.43 18.03
CA SER A 248 5.16 7.95 18.35
C SER A 248 4.13 8.36 17.29
N HIS A 249 4.43 9.38 16.49
CA HIS A 249 3.60 9.89 15.41
C HIS A 249 3.90 9.17 14.09
N ARG A 250 3.50 7.90 13.99
CA ARG A 250 3.65 7.08 12.76
C ARG A 250 2.33 6.91 12.03
N LEU A 251 1.72 8.05 11.71
CA LEU A 251 0.37 8.13 11.13
C LEU A 251 0.51 8.46 9.64
N ALA A 252 0.34 7.47 8.76
CA ALA A 252 0.91 7.54 7.42
C ALA A 252 0.21 8.51 6.45
N SER A 253 -1.12 8.49 6.37
CA SER A 253 -1.87 9.28 5.38
C SER A 253 -3.26 9.68 5.85
N LEU A 254 -3.46 10.99 6.07
CA LEU A 254 -4.73 11.60 6.44
C LEU A 254 -5.43 12.25 5.24
N LEU A 255 -6.71 11.95 5.08
CA LEU A 255 -7.60 12.60 4.11
C LEU A 255 -8.69 13.36 4.87
N GLY A 256 -8.69 14.68 4.73
CA GLY A 256 -9.58 15.59 5.46
C GLY A 256 -9.08 15.85 6.88
N ALA A 257 -8.55 17.06 7.13
CA ALA A 257 -7.79 17.39 8.33
C ALA A 257 -8.62 17.25 9.62
N SER A 258 -9.91 17.56 9.54
CA SER A 258 -10.82 17.51 10.68
C SER A 258 -12.26 17.34 10.21
N ASP A 259 -13.18 17.08 11.15
CA ASP A 259 -14.62 17.08 10.91
C ASP A 259 -15.15 18.46 10.48
N ARG A 260 -14.36 19.52 10.69
CA ARG A 260 -14.65 20.91 10.28
C ARG A 260 -14.01 21.28 8.94
N ASP A 261 -13.28 20.37 8.29
CA ASP A 261 -12.67 20.60 6.97
C ASP A 261 -13.73 20.51 5.86
N ARG A 262 -14.70 21.44 5.90
CA ARG A 262 -15.87 21.46 5.00
C ARG A 262 -15.50 21.72 3.55
N ALA A 263 -14.29 22.22 3.28
CA ALA A 263 -13.76 22.33 1.92
C ALA A 263 -13.62 20.96 1.23
N CYS A 264 -13.59 19.87 2.00
CA CYS A 264 -13.52 18.50 1.50
C CYS A 264 -14.87 17.88 1.14
N GLU A 265 -16.00 18.54 1.41
CA GLU A 265 -17.31 18.01 1.04
C GLU A 265 -17.45 17.87 -0.48
N GLY A 266 -17.80 16.66 -0.93
CA GLY A 266 -17.87 16.34 -2.35
C GLY A 266 -16.51 16.27 -3.07
N ARG A 267 -15.39 16.33 -2.33
CA ARG A 267 -14.01 16.23 -2.85
C ARG A 267 -13.30 15.00 -2.28
N LEU A 268 -11.97 15.02 -2.21
CA LEU A 268 -11.14 13.89 -1.77
C LEU A 268 -11.45 12.59 -2.52
N ARG A 269 -11.60 12.67 -3.85
CA ARG A 269 -11.65 11.51 -4.72
C ARG A 269 -10.23 11.00 -4.96
N VAL A 270 -9.87 9.89 -4.31
CA VAL A 270 -8.48 9.42 -4.24
C VAL A 270 -8.38 7.94 -4.56
N THR A 271 -7.38 7.57 -5.35
CA THR A 271 -7.04 6.18 -5.64
C THR A 271 -5.72 5.82 -4.98
N TYR A 272 -5.69 4.73 -4.22
CA TYR A 272 -4.46 4.08 -3.76
C TYR A 272 -4.37 2.72 -4.45
N HIS A 273 -3.33 2.48 -5.25
CA HIS A 273 -3.08 1.14 -5.77
C HIS A 273 -1.64 0.70 -5.81
N HIS A 274 -1.40 -0.60 -5.60
CA HIS A 274 -0.07 -1.18 -5.67
C HIS A 274 0.95 -0.54 -4.72
N ASN A 275 0.49 0.13 -3.67
CA ASN A 275 1.37 0.71 -2.67
C ASN A 275 1.78 -0.33 -1.64
N TRP A 276 3.01 -0.18 -1.13
CA TRP A 276 3.52 -0.92 0.00
C TRP A 276 3.38 -0.09 1.28
N TRP A 277 2.49 -0.50 2.18
CA TRP A 277 2.45 -0.04 3.56
C TRP A 277 3.34 -0.94 4.42
N ASP A 278 4.58 -0.49 4.60
CA ASP A 278 5.68 -1.24 5.18
C ASP A 278 5.75 -1.10 6.72
N ALA A 279 6.71 -1.80 7.31
CA ALA A 279 6.98 -1.79 8.73
C ALA A 279 7.03 -0.37 9.33
N GLY A 280 6.53 -0.27 10.55
CA GLY A 280 6.50 0.96 11.33
C GLY A 280 5.29 1.86 11.09
N CYS A 281 4.56 1.73 9.98
CA CYS A 281 3.25 2.37 9.82
C CYS A 281 2.31 1.92 10.94
N LEU A 282 1.91 2.83 11.83
CA LEU A 282 1.11 2.49 13.01
C LEU A 282 -0.39 2.67 12.74
N GLU A 283 -0.75 3.69 11.97
CA GLU A 283 -2.12 4.11 11.72
C GLU A 283 -2.25 4.84 10.37
N ARG A 284 -3.49 5.09 9.94
CA ARG A 284 -3.86 5.95 8.80
C ARG A 284 -3.29 5.48 7.47
N MET A 285 -3.69 4.29 7.01
CA MET A 285 -3.24 3.71 5.73
C MET A 285 -4.39 3.47 4.71
N PRO A 286 -5.21 4.47 4.34
CA PRO A 286 -5.33 5.83 4.85
C PRO A 286 -6.40 5.97 5.96
N SER A 287 -6.51 7.17 6.56
CA SER A 287 -7.64 7.58 7.42
C SER A 287 -8.44 8.69 6.75
N VAL A 288 -9.74 8.48 6.51
CA VAL A 288 -10.51 9.26 5.54
C VAL A 288 -11.73 9.93 6.16
N ARG A 289 -11.94 11.21 5.85
CA ARG A 289 -13.19 11.95 6.01
C ARG A 289 -13.67 12.46 4.65
N PHE A 290 -14.99 12.58 4.46
CA PHE A 290 -15.71 13.12 3.29
C PHE A 290 -15.49 12.41 1.94
N GLY A 291 -14.28 11.94 1.69
CA GLY A 291 -13.82 11.49 0.39
C GLY A 291 -14.39 10.17 -0.09
N ARG A 292 -14.27 9.95 -1.39
CA ARG A 292 -14.51 8.67 -2.06
C ARG A 292 -13.17 8.07 -2.43
N VAL A 293 -12.77 7.03 -1.71
CA VAL A 293 -11.42 6.47 -1.81
C VAL A 293 -11.49 5.05 -2.32
N HIS A 294 -10.82 4.81 -3.46
CA HIS A 294 -10.66 3.47 -4.02
C HIS A 294 -9.28 2.95 -3.65
N VAL A 295 -9.24 1.86 -2.90
CA VAL A 295 -8.03 1.24 -2.36
C VAL A 295 -7.95 -0.16 -2.92
N PHE A 296 -7.09 -0.40 -3.91
CA PHE A 296 -6.99 -1.73 -4.53
C PHE A 296 -5.57 -2.23 -4.76
N ASN A 297 -5.36 -3.53 -4.68
CA ASN A 297 -4.05 -4.17 -4.92
C ASN A 297 -2.87 -3.58 -4.11
N ASN A 298 -3.12 -3.01 -2.94
CA ASN A 298 -2.06 -2.57 -2.04
C ASN A 298 -1.61 -3.73 -1.15
N TYR A 299 -0.34 -3.70 -0.74
CA TYR A 299 0.24 -4.65 0.21
C TYR A 299 0.43 -3.98 1.57
N TYR A 300 -0.22 -4.53 2.58
CA TYR A 300 -0.14 -4.08 3.97
C TYR A 300 0.69 -5.07 4.78
N ARG A 301 1.90 -4.68 5.16
CA ARG A 301 2.84 -5.47 5.97
C ARG A 301 3.46 -4.60 7.05
N ALA A 302 2.63 -4.18 8.00
CA ALA A 302 3.00 -3.28 9.08
C ALA A 302 2.82 -3.95 10.45
N PRO A 303 3.65 -4.93 10.82
CA PRO A 303 3.51 -5.64 12.09
C PRO A 303 3.56 -4.68 13.28
N GLY A 304 2.61 -4.84 14.20
CA GLY A 304 2.46 -3.97 15.36
C GLY A 304 1.68 -2.68 15.11
N ASN A 305 1.08 -2.51 13.93
CA ASN A 305 0.12 -1.44 13.67
C ASN A 305 -1.12 -1.55 14.59
N ARG A 306 -1.90 -0.46 14.65
CA ARG A 306 -3.19 -0.42 15.34
C ARG A 306 -4.35 -0.65 14.37
N TYR A 307 -4.33 0.00 13.21
CA TYR A 307 -5.27 -0.22 12.10
C TYR A 307 -4.63 0.17 10.77
N CYS A 308 -5.15 -0.36 9.67
CA CYS A 308 -4.79 0.03 8.33
C CYS A 308 -5.71 1.14 7.82
N ILE A 309 -6.85 0.79 7.25
CA ILE A 309 -7.76 1.75 6.61
C ILE A 309 -8.85 2.17 7.61
N ARG A 310 -9.11 3.48 7.73
CA ARG A 310 -10.22 3.97 8.57
C ARG A 310 -11.13 4.91 7.82
N SER A 311 -12.40 4.55 7.72
CA SER A 311 -13.45 5.44 7.21
C SER A 311 -14.09 6.20 8.38
N ARG A 312 -14.22 7.51 8.24
CA ARG A 312 -14.79 8.42 9.24
C ARG A 312 -15.90 9.26 8.60
N LEU A 313 -16.29 10.37 9.24
CA LEU A 313 -17.34 11.30 8.82
C LEU A 313 -17.51 11.39 7.29
N PHE A 314 -18.66 10.93 6.80
CA PHE A 314 -19.10 10.95 5.39
C PHE A 314 -18.21 10.26 4.35
N ALA A 315 -17.11 9.63 4.75
CA ALA A 315 -16.22 8.96 3.81
C ALA A 315 -16.88 7.72 3.20
N GLU A 316 -16.52 7.40 1.96
CA GLU A 316 -16.83 6.15 1.30
C GLU A 316 -15.52 5.48 0.91
N CYS A 317 -15.16 4.37 1.55
CA CYS A 317 -13.97 3.60 1.20
C CYS A 317 -14.37 2.33 0.47
N ARG A 318 -13.82 2.13 -0.73
CA ARG A 318 -13.94 0.91 -1.52
C ARG A 318 -12.60 0.18 -1.51
N ILE A 319 -12.54 -0.97 -0.85
CA ILE A 319 -11.30 -1.67 -0.47
C ILE A 319 -11.29 -3.04 -1.17
N GLU A 320 -10.56 -3.17 -2.27
CA GLU A 320 -10.69 -4.34 -3.15
C GLU A 320 -9.36 -5.01 -3.48
N PHE A 321 -9.30 -6.33 -3.42
CA PHE A 321 -8.14 -7.12 -3.88
C PHE A 321 -6.78 -6.70 -3.26
N ASN A 322 -6.78 -6.18 -2.03
CA ASN A 322 -5.57 -5.88 -1.27
C ASN A 322 -5.08 -7.13 -0.52
N TRP A 323 -3.81 -7.14 -0.14
CA TRP A 323 -3.23 -8.17 0.72
C TRP A 323 -2.83 -7.58 2.07
N PHE A 324 -3.38 -8.13 3.15
CA PHE A 324 -3.10 -7.73 4.54
C PHE A 324 -2.38 -8.85 5.26
N GLU A 325 -1.18 -8.58 5.78
CA GLU A 325 -0.33 -9.59 6.41
C GLU A 325 0.29 -9.13 7.74
N ASP A 326 0.07 -9.91 8.80
CA ASP A 326 0.39 -9.60 10.21
C ASP A 326 0.02 -8.17 10.63
N VAL A 327 -1.12 -7.68 10.17
CA VAL A 327 -1.65 -6.37 10.56
C VAL A 327 -2.88 -6.52 11.46
N ARG A 328 -3.13 -5.48 12.25
CA ARG A 328 -4.38 -5.28 12.99
C ARG A 328 -5.33 -4.41 12.18
N ASN A 329 -6.62 -4.71 12.31
CA ASN A 329 -7.75 -4.00 11.71
C ASN A 329 -7.46 -3.54 10.27
N PRO A 330 -7.48 -4.47 9.29
CA PRO A 330 -7.36 -4.17 7.86
C PRO A 330 -8.22 -2.99 7.42
N TRP A 331 -9.44 -2.91 7.96
CA TRP A 331 -10.28 -1.73 7.86
C TRP A 331 -11.17 -1.56 9.08
N GLU A 332 -11.61 -0.34 9.37
CA GLU A 332 -12.56 -0.05 10.44
C GLU A 332 -13.29 1.29 10.21
N LEU A 333 -14.39 1.49 10.93
CA LEU A 333 -15.05 2.78 11.05
C LEU A 333 -14.64 3.48 12.34
N MET A 334 -14.68 4.81 12.32
CA MET A 334 -14.66 5.61 13.55
C MET A 334 -15.69 6.73 13.47
N VAL A 335 -16.57 6.79 14.47
CA VAL A 335 -17.58 7.85 14.62
C VAL A 335 -16.96 9.01 15.41
N THR A 336 -16.51 10.07 14.75
CA THR A 336 -15.92 11.22 15.45
C THR A 336 -17.00 12.18 15.94
N THR A 337 -17.82 12.70 15.02
CA THR A 337 -18.99 13.53 15.31
C THR A 337 -20.11 13.19 14.34
N GLY A 338 -21.36 13.14 14.81
CA GLY A 338 -22.52 12.92 13.96
C GLY A 338 -22.45 11.62 13.16
N ASP A 339 -22.60 11.74 11.83
CA ASP A 339 -22.63 10.63 10.88
C ASP A 339 -21.29 9.90 10.76
N THR A 340 -21.36 8.64 10.35
CA THR A 340 -20.19 7.80 10.11
C THR A 340 -19.84 7.70 8.63
N GLY A 341 -18.73 7.04 8.33
CA GLY A 341 -18.34 6.67 6.97
C GLY A 341 -18.91 5.30 6.59
N ARG A 342 -18.72 4.93 5.33
CA ARG A 342 -19.10 3.63 4.77
C ARG A 342 -17.89 2.89 4.24
N ILE A 343 -17.94 1.57 4.30
CA ILE A 343 -16.90 0.69 3.75
C ILE A 343 -17.55 -0.41 2.91
N PHE A 344 -17.07 -0.56 1.69
CA PHE A 344 -17.21 -1.77 0.89
C PHE A 344 -15.84 -2.47 0.81
N ALA A 345 -15.77 -3.74 1.16
CA ALA A 345 -14.56 -4.55 1.11
C ALA A 345 -14.82 -5.87 0.36
N ALA A 346 -14.04 -6.18 -0.67
CA ALA A 346 -14.23 -7.38 -1.48
C ALA A 346 -12.91 -7.92 -2.06
N GLY A 347 -12.77 -9.25 -2.15
CA GLY A 347 -11.61 -9.89 -2.79
C GLY A 347 -10.27 -9.68 -2.09
N ASN A 348 -10.25 -9.08 -0.89
CA ASN A 348 -9.03 -8.91 -0.10
C ASN A 348 -8.56 -10.25 0.46
N VAL A 349 -7.24 -10.41 0.62
CA VAL A 349 -6.63 -11.55 1.31
C VAL A 349 -6.08 -11.09 2.65
N GLU A 350 -6.40 -11.86 3.69
CA GLU A 350 -5.95 -11.63 5.06
C GLU A 350 -5.09 -12.81 5.52
N VAL A 351 -3.85 -12.54 5.91
CA VAL A 351 -2.90 -13.52 6.43
C VAL A 351 -2.46 -13.08 7.81
N ASN A 352 -2.74 -13.90 8.83
CA ASN A 352 -2.42 -13.60 10.24
C ASN A 352 -2.92 -12.22 10.72
N THR A 353 -4.02 -11.73 10.16
CA THR A 353 -4.62 -10.46 10.58
C THR A 353 -5.29 -10.62 11.93
N ARG A 354 -5.41 -9.50 12.66
CA ARG A 354 -6.15 -9.46 13.92
C ARG A 354 -7.19 -8.37 13.88
N TRP A 355 -8.37 -8.70 14.39
CA TRP A 355 -9.49 -7.78 14.54
C TRP A 355 -9.66 -7.47 16.02
N GLU A 356 -9.32 -6.24 16.42
CA GLU A 356 -9.29 -5.79 17.81
C GLU A 356 -10.05 -4.47 17.94
N ASN A 357 -11.15 -4.45 18.69
CA ASN A 357 -11.89 -3.23 18.91
C ASN A 357 -11.28 -2.48 20.11
N PRO A 358 -10.63 -1.32 19.93
CA PRO A 358 -10.06 -0.56 21.04
C PRO A 358 -11.13 0.12 21.93
N GLY A 359 -12.42 -0.04 21.61
CA GLY A 359 -13.53 0.59 22.32
C GLY A 359 -13.79 2.03 21.85
N GLY A 360 -14.54 2.78 22.67
CA GLY A 360 -14.91 4.15 22.36
C GLY A 360 -15.75 4.25 21.09
N ASN A 361 -15.27 5.01 20.12
CA ASN A 361 -16.01 5.33 18.90
C ASN A 361 -15.59 4.51 17.67
N VAL A 362 -14.72 3.51 17.84
CA VAL A 362 -14.33 2.60 16.76
C VAL A 362 -15.39 1.52 16.58
N ARG A 363 -15.68 1.15 15.32
CA ARG A 363 -16.57 0.06 14.95
C ARG A 363 -15.88 -0.82 13.93
N LEU A 364 -15.71 -2.10 14.27
CA LEU A 364 -15.27 -3.11 13.31
C LEU A 364 -16.46 -3.51 12.44
N VAL A 365 -16.26 -3.54 11.13
CA VAL A 365 -17.32 -3.82 10.15
C VAL A 365 -16.84 -4.81 9.11
N SER A 366 -17.74 -5.61 8.56
CA SER A 366 -17.44 -6.56 7.49
C SER A 366 -17.17 -5.89 6.13
N GLY A 367 -17.51 -4.60 5.98
CA GLY A 367 -17.33 -3.88 4.73
C GLY A 367 -18.39 -4.23 3.67
N THR A 368 -19.67 -4.25 4.05
CA THR A 368 -20.78 -4.63 3.17
C THR A 368 -21.65 -3.46 2.73
N ASP A 369 -21.23 -2.22 3.02
CA ASP A 369 -21.99 -1.04 2.66
C ASP A 369 -22.02 -0.83 1.15
N SER A 370 -23.11 -0.27 0.64
CA SER A 370 -23.12 0.29 -0.72
C SER A 370 -22.31 1.58 -0.74
N VAL A 371 -21.28 1.63 -1.58
CA VAL A 371 -20.46 2.81 -1.87
C VAL A 371 -20.37 3.05 -3.38
N PHE A 372 -19.75 4.15 -3.79
CA PHE A 372 -19.50 4.46 -5.20
C PHE A 372 -18.85 3.31 -6.00
N ALA A 373 -19.11 3.31 -7.32
CA ALA A 373 -18.34 2.53 -8.28
C ALA A 373 -17.20 3.39 -8.85
N PRO A 374 -15.97 2.88 -9.02
CA PRO A 374 -14.87 3.63 -9.62
C PRO A 374 -15.25 4.14 -11.03
N PRO A 375 -15.19 5.46 -11.31
CA PRO A 375 -15.64 6.05 -12.57
C PRO A 375 -14.55 6.00 -13.68
N TYR A 376 -13.67 5.02 -13.64
CA TYR A 376 -12.56 4.83 -14.57
C TYR A 376 -12.37 3.34 -14.84
N PRO A 377 -11.82 2.95 -16.00
CA PRO A 377 -11.47 1.57 -16.25
C PRO A 377 -10.34 1.15 -15.29
N TRP A 378 -10.48 -0.04 -14.73
CA TRP A 378 -9.46 -0.66 -13.91
C TRP A 378 -9.61 -2.18 -14.02
N GLN A 379 -8.52 -2.89 -13.81
CA GLN A 379 -8.49 -4.34 -13.75
C GLN A 379 -7.61 -4.71 -12.55
N PRO A 380 -8.16 -5.41 -11.54
CA PRO A 380 -7.35 -5.84 -10.42
C PRO A 380 -6.38 -6.94 -10.84
N ASP A 381 -5.14 -6.84 -10.36
CA ASP A 381 -4.24 -7.98 -10.31
C ASP A 381 -4.78 -9.02 -9.30
N PRO A 382 -4.56 -10.32 -9.54
CA PRO A 382 -5.00 -11.35 -8.60
C PRO A 382 -4.34 -11.14 -7.22
N PRO A 383 -5.11 -11.09 -6.13
CA PRO A 383 -4.63 -10.64 -4.82
C PRO A 383 -3.47 -11.49 -4.28
N GLN A 384 -3.38 -12.77 -4.65
CA GLN A 384 -2.29 -13.67 -4.25
C GLN A 384 -0.91 -13.26 -4.78
N TRP A 385 -0.85 -12.47 -5.85
CA TRP A 385 0.41 -11.96 -6.41
C TRP A 385 0.82 -10.61 -5.86
N ILE A 386 -0.03 -9.96 -5.05
CA ILE A 386 0.21 -8.60 -4.56
C ILE A 386 1.46 -8.49 -3.70
N PRO A 387 1.78 -9.41 -2.78
CA PRO A 387 3.06 -9.36 -2.08
C PRO A 387 4.25 -9.37 -3.04
N TRP A 388 4.23 -10.22 -4.07
CA TRP A 388 5.30 -10.30 -5.06
C TRP A 388 5.37 -9.03 -5.92
N LEU A 389 4.26 -8.61 -6.51
CA LEU A 389 4.19 -7.43 -7.37
C LEU A 389 4.69 -6.18 -6.62
N VAL A 390 4.15 -5.94 -5.44
CA VAL A 390 4.42 -4.72 -4.68
C VAL A 390 5.84 -4.72 -4.12
N THR A 391 6.34 -5.83 -3.58
CA THR A 391 7.72 -5.87 -3.03
C THR A 391 8.81 -5.77 -4.10
N ASN A 392 8.52 -6.19 -5.34
CA ASN A 392 9.48 -6.10 -6.45
C ASN A 392 9.41 -4.77 -7.22
N HIS A 393 8.25 -4.11 -7.23
CA HIS A 393 8.02 -2.97 -8.12
C HIS A 393 7.62 -1.66 -7.43
N ALA A 394 7.15 -1.65 -6.18
CA ALA A 394 6.79 -0.40 -5.51
C ALA A 394 7.99 0.31 -4.86
N GLY A 395 7.93 1.64 -4.86
CA GLY A 395 8.93 2.55 -4.33
C GLY A 395 9.87 3.11 -5.40
N ALA A 396 10.70 4.07 -4.98
CA ALA A 396 11.70 4.67 -5.84
C ALA A 396 12.76 3.64 -6.27
N GLY A 397 13.26 3.79 -7.50
CA GLY A 397 14.23 2.90 -8.14
C GLY A 397 13.65 1.56 -8.60
N ARG A 398 12.32 1.40 -8.58
CA ARG A 398 11.62 0.15 -8.90
C ARG A 398 10.70 0.30 -10.10
N GLY A 399 10.11 -0.82 -10.52
CA GLY A 399 9.16 -0.87 -11.63
C GLY A 399 9.78 -0.33 -12.93
N PRO A 400 9.21 0.70 -13.58
CA PRO A 400 9.74 1.28 -14.82
C PRO A 400 11.07 2.03 -14.62
N PHE A 401 11.54 2.19 -13.39
CA PHE A 401 12.81 2.83 -13.04
C PHE A 401 13.93 1.85 -12.66
N ALA A 402 13.63 0.54 -12.62
CA ALA A 402 14.64 -0.47 -12.35
C ALA A 402 15.66 -0.55 -13.50
N ARG A 403 16.94 -0.74 -13.15
CA ARG A 403 18.05 -0.89 -14.11
C ARG A 403 18.28 -2.32 -14.55
#